data_AF-A0A498GPC5-F1
#
_entry.id   AF-A0A498GPC5-F1
#
_cell.length_a   1.000
_cell.length_b   1.000
_cell.length_c   1.000
_cell.angle_alpha   90.00
_cell.angle_beta   90.00
_cell.angle_gamma   90.00
#
_symmetry.space_group_name_H-M   'P 1'
#
loop_
_entity.id
_entity.type
_entity.pdbx_description
1 polymer ?
#
loop_
_entity_poly.entity_id
_entity_poly.type
_entity_poly.pdbx_seq_one_letter_code
_entity_poly.pdbx_strand_id
1 'polypeptide(L)' 'MAGSFITVECPDCENEQTLFEKAASEVSCAVCGHTIARPTGGKADIEGEVTAVVEAR' A
#
# COMPACT_ATOMS: atom_id res chain seq x y z
N MET A 1 15.85 -4.93 8.65
CA MET A 1 15.50 -5.19 7.23
C MET A 1 14.87 -3.93 6.68
N ALA A 2 15.37 -3.42 5.55
CA ALA A 2 14.75 -2.28 4.90
C ALA A 2 13.35 -2.64 4.38
N GLY A 3 12.52 -1.62 4.14
CA GLY A 3 11.22 -1.77 3.49
C GLY A 3 11.29 -1.13 2.10
N SER A 4 10.36 -1.52 1.24
CA SER A 4 10.25 -1.10 -0.14
C SER A 4 9.02 -0.24 -0.34
N PHE A 5 9.07 0.64 -1.34
CA PHE A 5 7.85 1.27 -1.86
C PHE A 5 7.19 0.34 -2.87
N ILE A 6 5.88 0.18 -2.76
CA ILE A 6 5.06 -0.66 -3.63
C ILE A 6 3.93 0.19 -4.22
N THR A 7 3.53 -0.10 -5.46
CA THR A 7 2.31 0.43 -6.06
C THR A 7 1.22 -0.60 -5.90
N VAL A 8 0.07 -0.15 -5.38
CA VAL A 8 -1.11 -0.96 -5.13
C VAL A 8 -2.27 -0.39 -5.93
N GLU A 9 -2.98 -1.24 -6.63
CA GLU A 9 -4.26 -0.91 -7.26
C GLU A 9 -5.40 -1.08 -6.24
N CYS A 10 -6.19 -0.02 -6.08
CA CYS A 10 -7.35 -0.03 -5.19
C CYS A 10 -8.47 -0.92 -5.77
N PRO A 11 -9.00 -1.90 -5.01
CA PRO A 11 -10.00 -2.84 -5.51
C PRO A 11 -11.37 -2.21 -5.80
N ASP A 12 -11.65 -1.03 -5.25
CA ASP A 12 -12.94 -0.35 -5.39
C ASP A 12 -13.02 0.63 -6.56
N CYS A 13 -11.90 1.26 -6.94
CA CYS A 13 -11.89 2.36 -7.91
C CYS A 13 -10.75 2.29 -8.92
N GLU A 14 -9.98 1.19 -8.93
CA GLU A 14 -8.88 0.93 -9.87
C GLU A 14 -7.77 2.00 -9.80
N ASN A 15 -7.75 2.82 -8.74
CA ASN A 15 -6.72 3.83 -8.57
C ASN A 15 -5.41 3.19 -8.11
N GLU A 16 -4.35 3.39 -8.87
CA GLU A 16 -3.00 3.03 -8.48
C GLU A 16 -2.42 4.03 -7.48
N GLN A 17 -1.89 3.53 -6.36
CA GLN A 17 -1.26 4.35 -5.33
C GLN A 17 0.03 3.71 -4.83
N THR A 18 1.11 4.49 -4.81
CA THR A 18 2.38 4.07 -4.22
C THR A 18 2.40 4.34 -2.72
N LEU A 19 2.71 3.32 -1.93
CA LEU A 19 2.83 3.39 -0.48
C LEU A 19 4.02 2.56 0.04
N PHE A 20 4.40 2.78 1.30
CA PHE A 20 5.49 2.04 1.92
C PHE A 20 5.01 0.69 2.46
N GLU A 21 5.66 -0.41 2.10
CA GLU A 21 5.20 -1.78 2.46
C GLU A 21 5.14 -2.03 3.97
N LYS A 22 5.76 -1.18 4.79
CA LYS A 22 5.71 -1.22 6.27
C LYS A 22 5.07 0.03 6.83
N ALA A 23 3.93 0.44 6.26
CA ALA A 23 3.15 1.55 6.76
C ALA A 23 2.88 1.38 8.27
N ALA A 24 3.15 2.42 9.05
CA ALA A 24 2.93 2.45 10.50
C ALA A 24 1.55 2.99 10.89
N SER A 25 0.77 3.43 9.90
CA SER A 25 -0.59 3.93 10.02
C SER A 25 -1.46 3.35 8.92
N GLU A 26 -2.78 3.40 9.10
CA GLU A 26 -3.71 3.06 8.03
C GLU A 26 -3.52 4.01 6.84
N VAL A 27 -3.56 3.46 5.63
CA VAL A 27 -3.45 4.22 4.38
C VAL A 27 -4.77 4.07 3.64
N SER A 28 -5.43 5.21 3.40
CA SER A 28 -6.64 5.28 2.60
C SER A 28 -6.31 5.67 1.16
N CYS A 29 -6.99 5.06 0.21
CA CYS A 29 -6.97 5.44 -1.19
C CYS A 29 -7.31 6.93 -1.32
N ALA A 30 -6.48 7.68 -2.03
CA ALA A 30 -6.65 9.12 -2.19
C ALA A 30 -7.87 9.50 -3.04
N VAL A 31 -8.46 8.54 -3.76
CA VAL A 31 -9.61 8.77 -4.65
C VAL A 31 -10.93 8.46 -3.97
N CYS A 32 -11.09 7.24 -3.45
CA CYS A 32 -12.37 6.79 -2.86
C CYS A 32 -12.39 6.74 -1.33
N GLY A 33 -11.24 6.87 -0.67
CA GLY A 33 -11.14 6.78 0.79
C GLY A 33 -11.12 5.36 1.36
N HIS A 34 -11.22 4.31 0.53
CA HIS A 34 -11.08 2.91 0.95
C HIS A 34 -9.73 2.67 1.62
N THR A 35 -9.68 1.91 2.72
CA THR A 35 -8.41 1.57 3.37
C THR A 35 -7.66 0.52 2.55
N ILE A 36 -6.54 0.91 1.92
CA ILE A 36 -5.75 0.02 1.07
C ILE A 36 -4.55 -0.61 1.78
N ALA A 37 -4.15 -0.07 2.95
CA ALA A 37 -3.12 -0.70 3.78
C ALA A 37 -3.42 -0.52 5.27
N ARG A 38 -3.24 -1.61 6.04
CA ARG A 38 -3.36 -1.62 7.51
C ARG A 38 -2.00 -1.90 8.15
N PRO A 39 -1.58 -1.12 9.15
CA PRO A 39 -0.30 -1.32 9.79
C PRO A 39 -0.30 -2.61 10.59
N THR A 40 0.79 -3.37 10.50
CA THR A 40 1.04 -4.50 11.39
C THR A 40 2.38 -4.29 12.11
N GLY A 41 2.80 -5.25 12.94
CA GLY A 41 4.15 -5.21 13.55
C GLY A 41 5.31 -5.32 12.55
N GLY A 42 5.03 -5.54 11.25
CA GLY A 42 6.02 -5.70 10.19
C GLY A 42 5.57 -5.11 8.86
N LYS A 43 5.31 -5.97 7.88
CA LYS A 43 4.74 -5.53 6.59
C LYS A 43 3.26 -5.20 6.78
N ALA A 44 2.83 -4.05 6.29
CA ALA A 44 1.43 -3.68 6.28
C ALA A 44 0.61 -4.73 5.52
N ASP A 45 -0.60 -4.96 5.98
CA ASP A 45 -1.56 -5.80 5.27
C ASP A 45 -2.18 -4.95 4.14
N ILE A 46 -2.13 -5.44 2.91
CA ILE A 46 -2.48 -4.67 1.71
C ILE A 46 -3.80 -5.19 1.15
N GLU A 47 -4.82 -4.34 1.13
CA GLU A 47 -6.16 -4.63 0.58
C GLU A 47 -6.23 -4.17 -0.89
N GLY A 48 -5.52 -4.87 -1.79
CA GLY A 48 -5.46 -4.56 -3.23
C GLY A 48 -4.40 -5.38 -3.97
N GLU A 49 -4.32 -5.20 -5.30
CA GLU A 49 -3.28 -5.87 -6.11
C GLU A 49 -1.99 -5.05 -6.11
N VAL A 50 -0.85 -5.68 -5.81
CA VAL A 50 0.46 -5.03 -5.90
C VAL A 50 0.95 -5.10 -7.35
N THR A 51 0.90 -3.99 -8.07
CA THR A 51 1.25 -3.93 -9.50
C THR A 51 2.75 -3.70 -9.73
N ALA A 52 3.44 -3.03 -8.79
CA ALA A 52 4.87 -2.76 -8.92
C ALA A 52 5.60 -2.63 -7.57
N VAL A 53 6.91 -2.89 -7.57
CA VAL A 53 7.83 -2.54 -6.47
C VAL A 53 8.77 -1.46 -6.98
N VAL A 54 8.66 -0.26 -6.41
CA VAL A 54 9.28 0.97 -6.94
C VAL A 54 10.73 1.12 -6.47
N GLU A 55 11.03 0.80 -5.20
CA GLU A 55 12.41 0.86 -4.68
C GLU A 55 12.65 -0.21 -3.61
N ALA A 56 13.64 -1.07 -3.83
CA ALA A 56 14.23 -1.96 -2.82
C ALA A 56 15.64 -1.46 -2.50
N ARG A 57 15.83 -0.78 -1.37
CA ARG A 57 17.14 -0.30 -0.91
C ARG A 57 17.46 -0.83 0.47
#